data_AF-A0AA44IIV2-F1
#
_entry.id   AF-A0AA44IIV2-F1
#
_cell.length_a   1.000
_cell.length_b   1.000
_cell.length_c   1.000
_cell.angle_alpha   90.00
_cell.angle_beta   90.00
_cell.angle_gamma   90.00
#
_symmetry.space_group_name_H-M   'P 1'
#
loop_
_entity.id
_entity.type
_entity.pdbx_description
1 polymer ?
#
loop_
_entity_poly.entity_id
_entity_poly.type
_entity_poly.pdbx_seq_one_letter_code
_entity_poly.pdbx_strand_id
1 'polypeptide(L)'
;MLYGRKNQLGDSYDTPIFGTTESGSSVPKDVLGKDSIAPNIAYRLIKDELMNEGNARLNLATFCQTYMEDEATKLMAETLEKNAIDKSEYPQTTEMENRCVNMIANLWNAPKELNYIGTSTVGSSEACMLGGMAMKFRWRNRAEKLGIDTTKRKPNLVVSSGFQVCWE
;
A
#
# COMPACT_ATOMS: atom_id res chain seq x y z
N MET A 1 26.41 -0.79 -46.11
CA MET A 1 26.05 -1.72 -45.02
C MET A 1 27.14 -1.59 -43.95
N LEU A 2 26.96 -0.69 -42.97
CA LEU A 2 28.09 -0.10 -42.21
C LEU A 2 28.09 -0.33 -40.69
N TYR A 3 27.24 -1.21 -40.15
CA TYR A 3 27.34 -1.61 -38.73
C TYR A 3 27.01 -3.09 -38.58
N GLY A 4 28.03 -3.94 -38.75
CA GLY A 4 27.95 -5.34 -38.35
C GLY A 4 28.19 -5.46 -36.84
N ARG A 5 27.55 -6.43 -36.18
CA ARG A 5 27.65 -6.74 -34.73
C ARG A 5 29.09 -6.87 -34.17
N LYS A 6 30.12 -6.89 -35.02
CA LYS A 6 31.53 -6.95 -34.63
C LYS A 6 32.16 -5.60 -34.28
N ASN A 7 31.51 -4.46 -34.58
CA ASN A 7 32.00 -3.11 -34.29
C ASN A 7 31.08 -2.35 -33.31
N GLN A 8 30.53 -3.02 -32.29
CA GLN A 8 29.86 -2.30 -31.20
C GLN A 8 30.93 -1.71 -30.28
N LEU A 9 31.09 -0.39 -30.33
CA LEU A 9 31.72 0.35 -29.24
C LEU A 9 30.90 0.06 -27.98
N GLY A 10 31.56 -0.27 -26.87
CA GLY A 10 30.87 -0.47 -25.60
C GLY A 10 30.10 0.79 -25.20
N ASP A 11 29.01 0.62 -24.45
CA ASP A 11 28.21 1.74 -23.98
C ASP A 11 29.08 2.70 -23.16
N SER A 12 29.00 3.99 -23.50
CA SER A 12 29.68 5.09 -22.82
C SER A 12 28.66 6.04 -22.17
N TYR A 13 29.13 6.95 -21.32
CA TYR A 13 28.27 7.95 -20.66
C TYR A 13 27.45 8.80 -21.65
N ASP A 14 27.99 9.06 -22.84
CA ASP A 14 27.35 9.88 -23.88
C ASP A 14 26.38 9.07 -24.76
N THR A 15 26.24 7.76 -24.53
CA THR A 15 25.36 6.90 -25.30
C THR A 15 23.91 7.27 -25.01
N PRO A 16 23.10 7.67 -26.02
CA PRO A 16 21.69 7.95 -25.82
C PRO A 16 20.95 6.72 -25.29
N ILE A 17 19.95 6.91 -24.41
CA ILE A 17 19.27 5.80 -23.71
C ILE A 17 18.76 4.71 -24.65
N PHE A 18 18.16 5.08 -25.80
CA PHE A 18 17.64 4.10 -26.77
C PHE A 18 18.69 3.57 -27.76
N GLY A 19 19.96 3.92 -27.56
CA GLY A 19 21.11 3.37 -28.28
C GLY A 19 21.92 2.39 -27.44
N THR A 20 21.60 2.22 -26.15
CA THR A 20 22.39 1.35 -25.26
C THR A 20 22.05 -0.12 -25.47
N THR A 21 22.97 -1.01 -25.11
CA THR A 21 22.77 -2.46 -25.23
C THR A 21 21.57 -2.95 -24.40
N GLU A 22 21.34 -2.35 -23.23
CA GLU A 22 20.22 -2.69 -22.34
C GLU A 22 18.87 -2.35 -22.96
N SER A 23 18.78 -1.25 -23.72
CA SER A 23 17.54 -0.87 -24.41
C SER A 23 17.11 -1.87 -25.50
N GLY A 24 18.08 -2.59 -26.06
CA GLY A 24 17.85 -3.68 -27.01
C GLY A 24 17.62 -5.05 -26.36
N SER A 25 17.66 -5.12 -25.03
CA SER A 25 17.54 -6.36 -24.26
C SER A 25 16.23 -6.39 -23.48
N SER A 26 15.69 -7.58 -23.22
CA SER A 26 14.50 -7.71 -22.37
C SER A 26 14.84 -7.43 -20.91
N VAL A 27 13.94 -6.71 -20.22
CA VAL A 27 14.03 -6.51 -18.75
C VAL A 27 14.01 -7.88 -18.05
N PRO A 28 14.93 -8.15 -17.10
CA PRO A 28 14.95 -9.43 -16.38
C PRO A 28 13.64 -9.71 -15.63
N LYS A 29 13.11 -10.94 -15.76
CA LYS A 29 11.83 -11.36 -15.15
C LYS A 29 11.97 -12.40 -14.06
N ASP A 30 12.86 -13.38 -14.26
CA ASP A 30 12.93 -14.58 -13.42
C ASP A 30 14.19 -14.62 -12.53
N VAL A 31 15.24 -13.89 -12.91
CA VAL A 31 16.53 -13.88 -12.22
C VAL A 31 17.08 -12.46 -12.15
N LEU A 32 17.83 -12.17 -11.09
CA LEU A 32 18.52 -10.90 -10.94
C LEU A 32 19.54 -10.72 -12.08
N GLY A 33 19.61 -9.50 -12.63
CA GLY A 33 20.64 -9.14 -13.60
C GLY A 33 22.05 -9.34 -13.03
N LYS A 34 22.98 -9.83 -13.87
CA LYS A 34 24.36 -10.08 -13.45
C LYS A 34 25.14 -8.79 -13.19
N ASP A 35 24.85 -7.76 -13.98
CA ASP A 35 25.54 -6.49 -13.98
C ASP A 35 24.54 -5.37 -13.65
N SER A 36 25.05 -4.32 -13.01
CA SER A 36 24.28 -3.09 -12.76
C SER A 36 24.02 -2.34 -14.06
N ILE A 37 22.88 -1.67 -14.14
CA ILE A 37 22.53 -0.78 -15.24
C ILE A 37 22.49 0.68 -14.74
N ALA A 38 22.70 1.63 -15.66
CA ALA A 38 22.68 3.05 -15.29
C ALA A 38 21.27 3.46 -14.79
N PRO A 39 21.15 4.33 -13.75
CA PRO A 39 19.86 4.66 -13.14
C PRO A 39 18.82 5.24 -14.11
N ASN A 40 19.24 6.07 -15.06
CA ASN A 40 18.36 6.68 -16.07
C ASN A 40 17.83 5.64 -17.07
N ILE A 41 18.64 4.64 -17.42
CA ILE A 41 18.23 3.53 -18.29
C ILE A 41 17.21 2.66 -17.54
N ALA A 42 17.51 2.28 -16.29
CA ALA A 42 16.60 1.51 -15.43
C ALA A 42 15.23 2.19 -15.31
N TYR A 43 15.24 3.48 -14.97
CA TYR A 43 14.03 4.29 -14.88
C TYR A 43 13.23 4.27 -16.18
N ARG A 44 13.90 4.43 -17.34
CA ARG A 44 13.21 4.50 -18.63
C ARG A 44 12.60 3.14 -19.01
N LEU A 45 13.33 2.04 -18.81
CA LEU A 45 12.83 0.70 -19.11
C LEU A 45 11.59 0.36 -18.28
N ILE A 46 11.64 0.61 -16.97
CA ILE A 46 10.50 0.36 -16.06
C ILE A 46 9.32 1.27 -16.42
N LYS A 47 9.58 2.56 -16.67
CA LYS A 47 8.52 3.51 -17.02
C LYS A 47 7.79 3.11 -18.31
N ASP A 48 8.51 2.60 -19.31
CA ASP A 48 7.93 2.20 -20.59
C ASP A 48 7.13 0.90 -20.47
N GLU A 49 7.56 -0.03 -19.60
CA GLU A 49 6.78 -1.23 -19.29
C GLU A 49 5.45 -0.88 -18.62
N LEU A 50 5.45 0.08 -17.68
CA LEU A 50 4.24 0.57 -17.00
C LEU A 50 3.28 1.34 -17.92
N MET A 51 3.71 1.78 -19.12
CA MET A 51 2.80 2.43 -20.08
C MET A 51 1.72 1.49 -20.61
N ASN A 52 1.89 0.17 -20.47
CA ASN A 52 0.90 -0.83 -20.86
C ASN A 52 -0.18 -1.06 -19.77
N GLU A 53 -0.32 -0.13 -18.83
CA GLU A 53 -1.43 -0.06 -17.88
C GLU A 53 -2.49 0.96 -18.35
N GLY A 54 -3.75 0.73 -17.98
CA GLY A 54 -4.82 1.68 -18.25
C GLY A 54 -4.62 2.99 -17.50
N ASN A 55 -4.92 4.13 -18.12
CA ASN A 55 -4.87 5.42 -17.43
C ASN A 55 -5.85 5.43 -16.24
N ALA A 56 -5.33 5.61 -15.02
CA ALA A 56 -6.12 5.57 -13.79
C ALA A 56 -7.28 6.58 -13.76
N ARG A 57 -7.15 7.72 -14.45
CA ARG A 57 -8.21 8.75 -14.55
C ARG A 57 -9.41 8.27 -15.38
N LEU A 58 -9.21 7.25 -16.22
CA LEU A 58 -10.26 6.63 -17.04
C LEU A 58 -10.82 5.35 -16.40
N ASN A 59 -10.30 4.93 -15.24
CA ASN A 59 -10.79 3.76 -14.54
C ASN A 59 -12.04 4.11 -13.71
N LEU A 60 -13.21 3.72 -14.21
CA LEU A 60 -14.51 3.93 -13.54
C LEU A 60 -14.94 2.76 -12.64
N ALA A 61 -14.11 1.72 -12.52
CA ALA A 61 -14.42 0.52 -11.75
C ALA A 61 -13.83 0.52 -10.33
N THR A 62 -12.87 1.42 -10.04
CA THR A 62 -12.21 1.51 -8.74
C THR A 62 -12.86 2.54 -7.83
N PHE A 63 -12.87 2.26 -6.53
CA PHE A 63 -13.22 3.23 -5.50
C PHE A 63 -12.00 4.03 -5.00
N CYS A 64 -10.77 3.60 -5.32
CA CYS A 64 -9.55 4.27 -4.88
C CYS A 64 -9.38 5.63 -5.58
N GLN A 65 -8.80 6.61 -4.86
CA GLN A 65 -8.48 7.92 -5.43
C GLN A 65 -7.42 7.79 -6.53
N THR A 66 -7.63 8.48 -7.65
CA THR A 66 -6.72 8.47 -8.82
C THR A 66 -6.16 9.87 -9.13
N TYR A 67 -6.35 10.82 -8.23
CA TYR A 67 -5.83 12.18 -8.30
C TYR A 67 -5.70 12.78 -6.90
N MET A 68 -4.67 13.60 -6.71
CA MET A 68 -4.45 14.44 -5.54
C MET A 68 -3.88 15.77 -6.02
N GLU A 69 -4.04 16.84 -5.23
CA GLU A 69 -3.43 18.14 -5.52
C GLU A 69 -1.89 18.04 -5.49
N ASP A 70 -1.22 18.98 -6.17
CA ASP A 70 0.23 18.98 -6.31
C ASP A 70 0.94 19.10 -4.95
N GLU A 71 0.39 19.92 -4.04
CA GLU A 71 0.88 20.09 -2.69
C GLU A 71 0.81 18.80 -1.88
N ALA A 72 -0.28 18.03 -2.04
CA ALA A 72 -0.44 16.74 -1.35
C ALA A 72 0.54 15.70 -1.91
N THR A 73 0.71 15.66 -3.23
CA THR A 73 1.69 14.77 -3.90
C THR A 73 3.11 15.10 -3.44
N LYS A 74 3.45 16.38 -3.34
CA LYS A 74 4.76 16.84 -2.85
C LYS A 74 4.98 16.45 -1.39
N LEU A 75 3.99 16.67 -0.53
CA LEU A 75 4.09 16.28 0.88
C LEU A 75 4.28 14.76 1.04
N MET A 76 3.58 13.95 0.25
CA MET A 76 3.79 12.49 0.26
C MET A 76 5.22 12.13 -0.15
N ALA A 77 5.74 12.73 -1.23
CA ALA A 77 7.11 12.47 -1.70
C ALA A 77 8.18 12.86 -0.65
N GLU A 78 7.99 13.98 0.06
CA GLU A 78 8.86 14.47 1.12
C GLU A 78 8.78 13.69 2.44
N THR A 79 7.83 12.75 2.54
CA THR A 79 7.61 11.95 3.76
C THR A 79 7.73 10.44 3.52
N LEU A 80 8.18 10.01 2.33
CA LEU A 80 8.35 8.59 1.97
C LEU A 80 9.32 7.83 2.88
N GLU A 81 10.27 8.52 3.49
CA GLU A 81 11.26 7.94 4.42
C GLU A 81 10.73 7.75 5.85
N LYS A 82 9.58 8.36 6.18
CA LYS A 82 9.04 8.32 7.54
C LYS A 82 8.37 6.99 7.82
N ASN A 83 8.78 6.36 8.91
CA ASN A 83 8.21 5.09 9.33
C ASN A 83 7.03 5.30 10.29
N ALA A 84 5.81 4.96 9.86
CA ALA A 84 4.59 5.15 10.65
C ALA A 84 4.55 4.35 11.96
N ILE A 85 5.25 3.20 12.05
CA ILE A 85 5.27 2.40 13.29
C ILE A 85 6.28 2.92 14.32
N ASP A 86 7.27 3.70 13.90
CA ASP A 86 8.32 4.21 14.77
C ASP A 86 7.89 5.52 15.46
N LYS A 87 7.07 5.36 16.49
CA LYS A 87 6.46 6.48 17.22
C LYS A 87 7.47 7.29 18.04
N SER A 88 8.61 6.69 18.38
CA SER A 88 9.70 7.36 19.10
C SER A 88 10.48 8.33 18.22
N GLU A 89 10.84 7.89 17.00
CA GLU A 89 11.63 8.69 16.08
C GLU A 89 10.76 9.73 15.33
N TYR A 90 9.47 9.42 15.11
CA TYR A 90 8.53 10.31 14.41
C TYR A 90 7.31 10.70 15.27
N PRO A 91 7.51 11.43 16.39
CA PRO A 91 6.42 11.77 17.31
C PRO A 91 5.41 12.74 16.68
N GLN A 92 5.82 13.61 15.77
CA GLN A 92 4.93 14.52 15.05
C GLN A 92 4.04 13.76 14.05
N THR A 93 4.55 12.72 13.39
CA THR A 93 3.74 11.84 12.54
C THR A 93 2.69 11.09 13.38
N THR A 94 3.10 10.60 14.55
CA THR A 94 2.19 9.95 15.50
C THR A 94 1.11 10.91 15.98
N GLU A 95 1.46 12.16 16.27
CA GLU A 95 0.51 13.19 16.66
C GLU A 95 -0.46 13.53 15.52
N MET A 96 -0.01 13.56 14.27
CA MET A 96 -0.92 13.70 13.11
C MET A 96 -1.90 12.53 13.01
N GLU A 97 -1.43 11.30 13.20
CA GLU A 97 -2.30 10.11 13.24
C GLU A 97 -3.36 10.26 14.34
N ASN A 98 -2.97 10.64 15.56
CA ASN A 98 -3.91 10.83 16.68
C ASN A 98 -4.96 11.91 16.37
N ARG A 99 -4.56 13.01 15.74
CA ARG A 99 -5.50 14.06 15.31
C ARG A 99 -6.50 13.53 14.29
N CYS A 100 -6.05 12.75 13.30
CA CYS A 100 -6.93 12.10 12.33
C CYS A 100 -7.93 11.15 13.02
N VAL A 101 -7.46 10.33 13.97
CA VAL A 101 -8.33 9.46 14.77
C VAL A 101 -9.38 10.28 15.53
N ASN A 102 -8.98 11.36 16.20
CA ASN A 102 -9.90 12.23 16.95
C ASN A 102 -10.93 12.89 16.02
N MET A 103 -10.51 13.37 14.85
CA MET A 103 -11.40 13.99 13.87
C MET A 103 -12.42 12.98 13.32
N ILE A 104 -11.98 11.77 12.96
CA ILE A 104 -12.86 10.71 12.46
C ILE A 104 -13.83 10.22 13.56
N ALA A 105 -13.34 10.04 14.79
CA ALA A 105 -14.18 9.68 15.93
C ALA A 105 -15.28 10.73 16.18
N ASN A 106 -14.91 12.01 16.16
CA ASN A 106 -15.88 13.10 16.29
C ASN A 106 -16.87 13.11 15.10
N LEU A 107 -16.39 12.91 13.87
CA LEU A 107 -17.24 12.84 12.67
C LEU A 107 -18.28 11.70 12.75
N TRP A 108 -17.91 10.57 13.36
CA TRP A 108 -18.81 9.43 13.58
C TRP A 108 -19.61 9.52 14.89
N ASN A 109 -19.63 10.67 15.55
CA ASN A 109 -20.36 10.92 16.80
C ASN A 109 -19.98 9.92 17.91
N ALA A 110 -18.70 9.59 18.03
CA ALA A 110 -18.22 8.77 19.15
C ALA A 110 -18.62 9.42 20.49
N PRO A 111 -19.24 8.68 21.44
CA PRO A 111 -19.68 9.24 22.70
C PRO A 111 -18.50 9.85 23.48
N LYS A 112 -18.64 11.11 23.91
CA LYS A 112 -17.54 11.86 24.56
C LYS A 112 -17.19 11.32 25.94
N GLU A 113 -18.17 10.72 26.60
CA GLU A 113 -18.05 10.05 27.89
C GLU A 113 -17.33 8.69 27.81
N LEU A 114 -17.21 8.13 26.59
CA LEU A 114 -16.42 6.93 26.36
C LEU A 114 -15.04 7.32 25.86
N ASN A 115 -14.00 6.79 26.51
CA ASN A 115 -12.63 6.91 26.03
C ASN A 115 -12.47 6.07 24.74
N TYR A 116 -12.82 6.66 23.59
CA TYR A 116 -12.67 6.01 22.29
C TYR A 116 -11.19 5.76 21.98
N ILE A 117 -10.92 4.69 21.24
CA ILE A 117 -9.59 4.29 20.81
C ILE A 117 -9.67 3.96 19.32
N GLY A 118 -8.66 4.39 18.56
CA GLY A 118 -8.53 4.12 17.13
C GLY A 118 -7.08 4.12 16.69
N THR A 119 -6.84 3.71 15.44
CA THR A 119 -5.52 3.63 14.82
C THR A 119 -5.66 3.77 13.31
N SER A 120 -4.64 4.28 12.63
CA SER A 120 -4.53 4.11 11.17
C SER A 120 -4.29 2.64 10.82
N THR A 121 -4.64 2.28 9.59
CA THR A 121 -4.40 0.97 8.97
C THR A 121 -4.07 1.18 7.50
N VAL A 122 -3.47 0.20 6.84
CA VAL A 122 -3.16 0.29 5.40
C VAL A 122 -4.45 0.42 4.56
N GLY A 123 -5.54 -0.19 5.04
CA GLY A 123 -6.87 -0.06 4.44
C GLY A 123 -7.93 -0.82 5.23
N SER A 124 -9.17 -0.75 4.76
CA SER A 124 -10.32 -1.32 5.49
C SER A 124 -10.21 -2.81 5.79
N SER A 125 -9.46 -3.60 5.01
CA SER A 125 -9.28 -5.03 5.28
C SER A 125 -8.62 -5.28 6.64
N GLU A 126 -7.53 -4.56 6.93
CA GLU A 126 -6.85 -4.65 8.24
C GLU A 126 -7.75 -4.14 9.36
N ALA A 127 -8.43 -3.00 9.15
CA ALA A 127 -9.37 -2.46 10.13
C ALA A 127 -10.53 -3.42 10.44
N CYS A 128 -11.09 -4.09 9.43
CA CYS A 128 -12.13 -5.11 9.57
C CYS A 128 -11.63 -6.32 10.37
N MET A 129 -10.42 -6.81 10.08
CA MET A 129 -9.82 -7.92 10.83
C MET A 129 -9.54 -7.56 12.30
N LEU A 130 -9.02 -6.36 12.57
CA LEU A 130 -8.82 -5.87 13.94
C LEU A 130 -10.16 -5.74 14.68
N GLY A 131 -11.18 -5.16 14.03
CA GLY A 131 -12.53 -5.08 14.57
C GLY A 131 -13.15 -6.45 14.84
N GLY A 132 -13.00 -7.39 13.90
CA GLY A 132 -13.47 -8.78 14.04
C GLY A 132 -12.76 -9.53 15.16
N MET A 133 -11.46 -9.35 15.32
CA MET A 133 -10.70 -9.89 16.45
C MET A 133 -11.18 -9.31 17.78
N ALA A 134 -11.39 -8.00 17.86
CA ALA A 134 -11.96 -7.37 19.05
C ALA A 134 -13.35 -7.94 19.39
N MET A 135 -14.23 -8.16 18.39
CA MET A 135 -15.53 -8.81 18.58
C MET A 135 -15.38 -10.25 19.10
N LYS A 136 -14.50 -11.04 18.49
CA LYS A 136 -14.25 -12.45 18.85
C LYS A 136 -13.74 -12.59 20.29
N PHE A 137 -12.76 -11.78 20.69
CA PHE A 137 -12.22 -11.82 22.04
C PHE A 137 -13.23 -11.32 23.08
N ARG A 138 -14.00 -10.26 22.76
CA ARG A 138 -15.10 -9.80 23.62
C ARG A 138 -16.17 -10.87 23.81
N TRP A 139 -16.54 -11.59 22.75
CA TRP A 139 -17.47 -12.72 22.82
C TRP A 139 -16.92 -13.84 23.70
N ARG A 140 -15.65 -14.25 23.50
CA ARG A 140 -15.02 -15.32 24.28
C ARG A 140 -15.03 -15.01 25.77
N ASN A 141 -14.60 -13.81 26.15
CA ASN A 141 -14.57 -13.37 27.54
C ASN A 141 -15.99 -13.36 28.18
N ARG A 142 -17.03 -13.05 27.39
CA ARG A 142 -18.42 -13.11 27.86
C ARG A 142 -18.94 -14.54 27.96
N ALA A 143 -18.59 -15.40 27.01
CA ALA A 143 -18.98 -16.81 27.00
C ALA A 143 -18.41 -17.55 28.22
N GLU A 144 -17.12 -17.34 28.53
CA GLU A 144 -16.45 -17.89 29.71
C GLU A 144 -17.13 -17.46 31.01
N LYS A 145 -17.44 -16.16 31.15
CA LYS A 145 -18.16 -15.63 32.32
C LYS A 145 -19.57 -16.22 32.51
N LEU A 146 -20.20 -16.66 31.43
CA LEU A 146 -21.53 -17.27 31.44
C LEU A 146 -21.48 -18.80 31.47
N GLY A 147 -20.29 -19.41 31.57
CA GLY A 147 -20.13 -20.87 31.58
C GLY A 147 -20.45 -21.55 30.24
N ILE A 148 -20.42 -20.80 29.14
CA ILE A 148 -20.67 -21.35 27.79
C ILE A 148 -19.38 -22.02 27.29
N ASP A 149 -19.47 -23.32 26.99
CA ASP A 149 -18.37 -24.08 26.40
C ASP A 149 -18.13 -23.66 24.95
N THR A 150 -17.08 -22.84 24.75
CA THR A 150 -16.67 -22.32 23.44
C THR A 150 -16.04 -23.38 22.53
N THR A 151 -15.75 -24.58 23.04
CA THR A 151 -15.26 -25.71 22.23
C THR A 151 -16.41 -26.47 21.56
N LYS A 152 -17.59 -26.50 22.18
CA LYS A 152 -18.79 -27.15 21.65
C LYS A 152 -19.56 -26.29 20.65
N ARG A 153 -19.38 -24.97 20.66
CA ARG A 153 -20.01 -24.03 19.72
C ARG A 153 -18.97 -23.09 19.14
N LYS A 154 -18.69 -23.25 17.84
CA LYS A 154 -17.79 -22.35 17.11
C LYS A 154 -18.45 -20.96 16.99
N PRO A 155 -17.67 -19.87 17.12
CA PRO A 155 -18.18 -18.53 16.87
C PRO A 155 -18.61 -18.40 15.40
N ASN A 156 -19.62 -17.57 15.17
CA ASN A 156 -20.07 -17.20 13.84
C ASN A 156 -20.27 -15.68 13.77
N LEU A 157 -20.23 -15.14 12.55
CA LEU A 157 -20.52 -13.75 12.24
C LEU A 157 -21.67 -13.72 11.25
N VAL A 158 -22.74 -13.00 11.58
CA VAL A 158 -23.90 -12.83 10.68
C VAL A 158 -23.66 -11.55 9.87
N VAL A 159 -23.61 -11.68 8.55
CA VAL A 159 -23.35 -10.57 7.62
C VAL A 159 -24.21 -10.73 6.36
N SER A 160 -24.51 -9.63 5.68
CA SER A 160 -25.19 -9.63 4.37
C SER A 160 -24.39 -10.42 3.33
N SER A 161 -25.05 -11.02 2.35
CA SER A 161 -24.39 -11.73 1.24
C SER A 161 -23.56 -10.82 0.33
N GLY A 162 -23.75 -9.49 0.40
CA GLY A 162 -22.95 -8.50 -0.33
C GLY A 162 -21.68 -8.06 0.39
N PHE A 163 -21.14 -8.88 1.30
CA PHE A 163 -19.91 -8.54 2.02
C PHE A 163 -18.72 -8.42 1.05
N GLN A 164 -17.78 -7.53 1.37
CA GLN A 164 -16.52 -7.46 0.65
C GLN A 164 -15.58 -8.58 1.13
N VAL A 165 -14.76 -9.13 0.23
CA VAL A 165 -13.93 -10.33 0.45
C VAL A 165 -13.02 -10.30 1.70
N CYS A 166 -12.76 -9.15 2.33
CA CYS A 166 -11.99 -9.06 3.57
C CYS A 166 -12.64 -9.78 4.76
N TRP A 167 -13.92 -10.14 4.67
CA TRP A 167 -14.65 -10.90 5.69
C TRP A 167 -14.62 -12.42 5.46
N GLU A 168 -14.12 -12.88 4.32
CA GLU A 168 -13.90 -14.30 4.01
C GLU A 168 -12.55 -14.78 4.56
#